data_AF-A0A960QCZ3-F1
#
_entry.id   AF-A0A960QCZ3-F1
#
_cell.length_a   1.000
_cell.length_b   1.000
_cell.length_c   1.000
_cell.angle_alpha   90.00
_cell.angle_beta   90.00
_cell.angle_gamma   90.00
#
_symmetry.space_group_name_H-M   'P 1'
#
loop_
_entity.id
_entity.type
_entity.pdbx_description
1 polymer ?
#
loop_
_entity_poly.entity_id
_entity_poly.type
_entity_poly.pdbx_seq_one_letter_code
_entity_poly.pdbx_strand_id
1 'polypeptide(L)'
;RRSAANRWTTMFRSRAVFAESPPKRALDGLLGLGLSLRHPVGGTIQAFSRAGEEIRIGSEEQGVAFLMAGNGLSLWLAEDHDLFVSVQPPGVLVAYFDGWTADEQSDLLSRLLRAGYAPRVEGEEDASY
;
A
#
# COMPACT_ATOMS: atom_id res chain seq x y z
N ARG A 1 -2.42 14.31 26.75
CA ARG A 1 -1.33 13.87 25.84
C ARG A 1 -1.91 12.79 24.92
N ARG A 2 -2.43 13.18 23.76
CA ARG A 2 -2.98 12.24 22.78
C ARG A 2 -1.80 11.62 22.03
N SER A 3 -1.73 10.30 22.03
CA SER A 3 -0.64 9.52 21.45
C SER A 3 -0.52 9.80 19.95
N ALA A 4 0.70 10.04 19.46
CA ALA A 4 1.01 10.29 18.05
C ALA A 4 0.72 9.09 17.12
N ALA A 5 0.30 7.96 17.68
CA ALA A 5 0.08 6.71 16.98
C ALA A 5 -1.14 6.68 16.02
N ASN A 6 -2.01 7.70 16.01
CA ASN A 6 -3.26 7.69 15.23
C ASN A 6 -3.33 8.71 14.09
N ARG A 7 -2.25 9.45 13.79
CA ARG A 7 -2.30 10.46 12.71
C ARG A 7 -2.35 9.88 11.30
N TRP A 8 -1.94 8.63 11.11
CA TRP A 8 -1.87 7.97 9.81
C TRP A 8 -3.19 7.32 9.39
N THR A 9 -4.00 6.84 10.34
CA THR A 9 -5.35 6.32 10.03
C THR A 9 -6.33 7.38 9.55
N THR A 10 -6.02 8.67 9.73
CA THR A 10 -6.88 9.77 9.32
C THR A 10 -6.58 10.31 7.91
N MET A 11 -5.48 9.89 7.26
CA MET A 11 -5.11 10.41 5.92
C MET A 11 -5.58 9.52 4.76
N PHE A 12 -5.69 8.20 4.96
CA PHE A 12 -6.07 7.29 3.89
C PHE A 12 -7.59 7.16 3.76
N ARG A 13 -8.16 7.80 2.73
CA ARG A 13 -9.62 7.82 2.50
C ARG A 13 -10.19 6.49 2.01
N SER A 14 -9.38 5.69 1.31
CA SER A 14 -9.72 4.33 0.91
C SER A 14 -8.50 3.40 0.97
N ARG A 15 -8.77 2.11 1.16
CA ARG A 15 -7.77 1.05 1.23
C ARG A 15 -8.30 -0.25 0.62
N ALA A 16 -7.39 -1.01 0.02
CA ALA A 16 -7.63 -2.37 -0.45
C ALA A 16 -7.05 -3.38 0.55
N VAL A 17 -7.90 -4.30 1.01
CA VAL A 17 -7.57 -5.33 2.00
C VAL A 17 -7.55 -6.70 1.34
N PHE A 18 -6.38 -7.34 1.33
CA PHE A 18 -6.14 -8.62 0.67
C PHE A 18 -6.35 -9.80 1.63
N ALA A 19 -7.54 -9.90 2.23
CA ALA A 19 -7.83 -10.91 3.26
C ALA A 19 -7.68 -12.37 2.78
N GLU A 20 -8.01 -12.60 1.50
CA GLU A 20 -7.99 -13.95 0.88
C GLU A 20 -6.64 -14.29 0.22
N SER A 21 -5.62 -13.47 0.41
CA SER A 21 -4.30 -13.66 -0.20
C SER A 21 -3.19 -13.52 0.84
N PRO A 22 -2.25 -14.50 0.94
CA PRO A 22 -1.05 -14.32 1.74
C PRO A 22 -0.32 -13.03 1.33
N PRO A 23 0.27 -12.26 2.27
CA PRO A 23 0.86 -10.96 1.96
C PRO A 23 1.87 -10.98 0.80
N LYS A 24 2.72 -12.00 0.75
CA LYS A 24 3.68 -12.16 -0.36
C LYS A 24 3.00 -12.30 -1.71
N ARG A 25 1.92 -13.10 -1.79
CA ARG A 25 1.17 -13.31 -3.03
C ARG A 25 0.46 -12.03 -3.47
N ALA A 26 -0.11 -11.28 -2.52
CA ALA A 26 -0.74 -10.00 -2.79
C ALA A 26 0.28 -8.96 -3.31
N LEU A 27 1.45 -8.88 -2.69
CA LEU A 27 2.55 -8.03 -3.15
C LEU A 27 3.00 -8.41 -4.57
N ASP A 28 3.20 -9.69 -4.84
CA ASP A 28 3.58 -10.17 -6.18
C ASP A 28 2.53 -9.79 -7.24
N GLY A 29 1.24 -9.78 -6.86
CA GLY A 29 0.16 -9.31 -7.71
C GLY A 29 0.30 -7.82 -8.05
N LEU A 30 0.56 -6.98 -7.06
CA LEU A 30 0.78 -5.54 -7.26
C LEU A 30 2.00 -5.30 -8.16
N LEU A 31 3.12 -5.99 -7.90
CA LEU A 31 4.33 -5.87 -8.73
C LEU A 31 4.09 -6.38 -10.17
N GLY A 32 3.31 -7.45 -10.34
CA GLY A 32 2.92 -7.98 -11.64
C GLY A 32 2.03 -7.04 -12.46
N LEU A 33 1.39 -6.06 -11.81
CA LEU A 33 0.63 -4.98 -12.47
C LEU A 33 1.50 -3.76 -12.80
N GLY A 34 2.82 -3.85 -12.67
CA GLY A 34 3.72 -2.78 -13.04
C GLY A 34 3.91 -1.72 -11.95
N LEU A 35 3.41 -1.95 -10.73
CA LEU A 35 3.90 -1.20 -9.58
C LEU A 35 5.34 -1.61 -9.30
N SER A 36 6.17 -0.63 -8.95
CA SER A 36 7.59 -0.83 -8.74
C SER A 36 7.99 -0.48 -7.32
N LEU A 37 8.99 -1.18 -6.80
CA LEU A 37 9.70 -0.76 -5.59
C LEU A 37 10.65 0.42 -5.88
N ARG A 38 10.91 0.76 -7.14
CA ARG A 38 11.81 1.86 -7.54
C ARG A 38 11.02 3.13 -7.87
N HIS A 39 11.42 4.23 -7.23
CA HIS A 39 10.94 5.56 -7.60
C HIS A 39 11.48 5.99 -8.98
N PRO A 40 10.64 6.54 -9.89
CA PRO A 40 11.00 6.86 -11.28
C PRO A 40 12.15 7.88 -11.44
N VAL A 41 12.26 8.87 -10.53
CA VAL A 41 13.34 9.89 -10.58
C VAL A 41 14.56 9.63 -9.69
N GLY A 42 14.68 8.50 -8.99
CA GLY A 42 15.79 8.37 -8.02
C GLY A 42 15.93 7.10 -7.19
N GLY A 43 15.32 5.98 -7.61
CA GLY A 43 15.74 4.61 -7.24
C GLY A 43 15.65 4.20 -5.77
N THR A 44 15.07 5.01 -4.88
CA THR A 44 15.05 4.72 -3.44
C THR A 44 13.70 4.16 -3.02
N ILE A 45 13.71 3.06 -2.24
CA ILE A 45 12.52 2.51 -1.59
C ILE A 45 12.30 3.28 -0.30
N GLN A 46 11.07 3.70 -0.04
CA GLN A 46 10.66 4.24 1.25
C GLN A 46 9.97 3.14 2.05
N ALA A 47 10.52 2.85 3.23
CA ALA A 47 9.92 2.00 4.22
C ALA A 47 9.47 2.83 5.42
N PHE A 48 8.38 2.41 6.06
CA PHE A 48 7.83 3.08 7.22
C PHE A 48 7.67 2.08 8.36
N SER A 49 8.05 2.50 9.57
CA SER A 49 7.79 1.74 10.79
C SER A 49 6.55 2.26 11.53
N ARG A 50 5.96 1.46 12.41
CA ARG A 50 4.85 1.89 13.30
C ARG A 50 5.22 3.07 14.20
N ALA A 51 6.52 3.34 14.41
CA ALA A 51 7.00 4.52 15.11
C ALA A 51 6.86 5.81 14.29
N GLY A 52 6.46 5.71 13.01
CA GLY A 52 6.31 6.83 12.09
C GLY A 52 7.63 7.32 11.49
N GLU A 53 8.69 6.53 11.61
CA GLU A 53 9.99 6.84 11.01
C GLU A 53 10.01 6.38 9.55
N GLU A 54 10.32 7.29 8.65
CA GLU A 54 10.66 7.00 7.25
C GLU A 54 12.11 6.51 7.20
N ILE A 55 12.32 5.34 6.58
CA ILE A 55 13.62 4.73 6.36
C ILE A 55 13.82 4.59 4.85
N ARG A 56 14.96 5.08 4.37
CA ARG A 56 15.37 4.93 2.96
C ARG A 56 16.17 3.66 2.78
N ILE A 57 15.74 2.82 1.84
CA ILE A 57 16.37 1.52 1.54
C ILE A 57 16.89 1.52 0.11
N GLY A 58 18.13 1.06 -0.07
CA GLY A 58 18.85 1.12 -1.34
C GLY A 58 18.72 -0.10 -2.26
N SER A 59 17.89 -1.12 -1.93
CA SER A 59 17.69 -2.31 -2.77
C SER A 59 16.31 -2.95 -2.62
N GLU A 60 15.79 -3.52 -3.71
CA GLU A 60 14.44 -4.15 -3.80
C GLU A 60 14.28 -5.34 -2.86
N GLU A 61 15.32 -6.16 -2.73
CA GLU A 61 15.34 -7.36 -1.88
C GLU A 61 15.18 -7.00 -0.40
N GLN A 62 15.77 -5.88 0.03
CA GLN A 62 15.60 -5.39 1.39
C GLN A 62 14.18 -4.88 1.63
N GLY A 63 13.55 -4.21 0.65
CA GLY A 63 12.16 -3.76 0.75
C GLY A 63 11.20 -4.90 1.08
N VAL A 64 11.29 -6.02 0.36
CA VAL A 64 10.44 -7.21 0.60
C VAL A 64 10.61 -7.77 2.01
N ALA A 65 11.83 -7.71 2.58
CA ALA A 65 12.10 -8.19 3.94
C ALA A 65 11.46 -7.32 5.04
N PHE A 66 11.12 -6.05 4.76
CA PHE A 66 10.51 -5.15 5.75
C PHE A 66 8.99 -5.31 5.90
N LEU A 67 8.30 -6.07 5.04
CA LEU A 67 6.86 -6.35 5.16
C LEU A 67 6.55 -7.34 6.29
N MET A 68 6.88 -6.94 7.51
CA MET A 68 6.44 -7.57 8.75
C MET A 68 5.33 -6.73 9.39
N ALA A 69 4.59 -7.34 10.33
CA ALA A 69 3.51 -6.66 11.04
C ALA A 69 4.01 -5.35 11.69
N GLY A 70 3.37 -4.23 11.34
CA GLY A 70 3.74 -2.90 11.84
C GLY A 70 4.74 -2.13 10.98
N ASN A 71 5.16 -2.66 9.83
CA ASN A 71 5.96 -1.95 8.84
C ASN A 71 5.22 -1.85 7.51
N GLY A 72 5.62 -0.91 6.66
CA GLY A 72 5.10 -0.76 5.30
C GLY A 72 6.12 -0.22 4.31
N LEU A 73 5.73 -0.20 3.04
CA LEU A 73 6.52 0.22 1.88
C LEU A 73 5.68 1.10 0.96
N SER A 74 6.28 2.06 0.28
CA SER A 74 5.65 2.73 -0.88
C SER A 74 5.98 1.97 -2.18
N LEU A 75 4.96 1.71 -3.00
CA LEU A 75 5.07 1.17 -4.35
C LEU A 75 4.75 2.25 -5.37
N TRP A 76 5.58 2.45 -6.39
CA TRP A 76 5.46 3.55 -7.33
C TRP A 76 4.82 3.09 -8.65
N LEU A 77 3.89 3.89 -9.17
CA LEU A 77 3.58 3.93 -10.60
C LEU A 77 4.54 4.91 -11.29
N ALA A 78 4.76 4.73 -12.59
CA ALA A 78 5.82 5.41 -13.34
C ALA A 78 5.77 6.95 -13.32
N GLU A 79 4.67 7.59 -12.91
CA GLU A 79 4.43 9.03 -13.05
C GLU A 79 3.58 9.59 -11.89
N ASP A 80 4.12 9.64 -10.68
CA ASP A 80 3.67 10.50 -9.55
C ASP A 80 2.69 9.93 -8.51
N HIS A 81 2.31 8.65 -8.60
CA HIS A 81 1.46 8.02 -7.59
C HIS A 81 2.23 6.93 -6.84
N ASP A 82 2.22 7.00 -5.51
CA ASP A 82 2.64 5.90 -4.65
C ASP A 82 1.45 5.19 -4.02
N LEU A 83 1.59 3.88 -3.86
CA LEU A 83 0.68 3.02 -3.14
C LEU A 83 1.41 2.55 -1.89
N PHE A 84 1.01 3.07 -0.73
CA PHE A 84 1.55 2.60 0.52
C PHE A 84 0.96 1.22 0.84
N VAL A 85 1.81 0.23 1.12
CA VAL A 85 1.40 -1.12 1.52
C VAL A 85 1.96 -1.47 2.88
N SER A 86 1.17 -2.15 3.70
CA SER A 86 1.62 -2.64 5.01
C SER A 86 1.01 -3.99 5.34
N VAL A 87 1.66 -4.75 6.22
CA VAL A 87 1.06 -5.95 6.80
C VAL A 87 0.43 -5.59 8.14
N GLN A 88 -0.88 -5.75 8.24
CA GLN A 88 -1.66 -5.50 9.44
C GLN A 88 -2.02 -6.82 10.13
N PRO A 89 -2.13 -6.85 11.48
CA PRO A 89 -2.68 -8.01 12.18
C PRO A 89 -4.07 -8.39 11.62
N PRO A 90 -4.36 -9.68 11.41
CA PRO A 90 -3.61 -10.88 11.82
C PRO A 90 -2.56 -11.40 10.80
N GLY A 91 -2.12 -10.59 9.85
CA GLY A 91 -1.18 -10.99 8.79
C GLY A 91 -1.73 -10.74 7.39
N VAL A 92 -2.47 -9.64 7.21
CA VAL A 92 -3.14 -9.28 5.96
C VAL A 92 -2.41 -8.10 5.32
N LEU A 93 -2.19 -8.16 4.01
CA LEU A 93 -1.66 -7.01 3.28
C LEU A 93 -2.78 -5.98 3.06
N VAL A 94 -2.48 -4.73 3.37
CA VAL A 94 -3.36 -3.59 3.17
C VAL A 94 -2.62 -2.58 2.30
N ALA A 95 -3.25 -2.18 1.20
CA ALA A 95 -2.78 -1.11 0.33
C ALA A 95 -3.64 0.14 0.52
N TYR A 96 -3.01 1.30 0.63
CA TYR A 96 -3.66 2.57 0.91
C TYR A 96 -3.54 3.49 -0.30
N PHE A 97 -4.66 4.06 -0.71
CA PHE A 97 -4.78 4.90 -1.90
C PHE A 97 -4.66 6.39 -1.54
N ASP A 98 -3.48 6.82 -1.07
CA ASP A 98 -3.26 8.24 -0.72
C ASP A 98 -3.06 9.07 -1.99
N GLY A 99 -3.88 10.11 -2.18
CA GLY A 99 -3.80 10.97 -3.36
C GLY A 99 -4.34 10.37 -4.67
N TRP A 100 -4.81 9.11 -4.70
CA TRP A 100 -5.39 8.49 -5.89
C TRP A 100 -6.85 8.92 -6.09
N THR A 101 -7.23 9.19 -7.33
CA THR A 101 -8.63 9.41 -7.75
C THR A 101 -9.44 8.11 -7.73
N ALA A 102 -10.77 8.22 -7.73
CA ALA A 102 -11.66 7.06 -7.77
C ALA A 102 -11.49 6.22 -9.06
N ASP A 103 -11.19 6.87 -10.18
CA ASP A 103 -10.98 6.20 -11.47
C ASP A 103 -9.67 5.39 -11.47
N GLU A 104 -8.58 5.96 -10.94
CA GLU A 104 -7.30 5.26 -10.81
C GLU A 104 -7.40 4.06 -9.86
N GLN A 105 -8.11 4.23 -8.74
CA GLN A 105 -8.42 3.12 -7.83
C GLN A 105 -9.21 2.02 -8.55
N SER A 106 -10.25 2.40 -9.29
CA SER A 106 -11.11 1.47 -10.02
C SER A 106 -10.36 0.73 -11.12
N ASP A 107 -9.45 1.39 -11.84
CA ASP A 107 -8.60 0.74 -12.84
C ASP A 107 -7.68 -0.31 -12.20
N LEU A 108 -6.95 0.05 -11.14
CA LEU A 108 -6.07 -0.90 -10.46
C LEU A 108 -6.85 -2.09 -9.90
N LEU A 109 -7.99 -1.84 -9.24
CA LEU A 109 -8.84 -2.89 -8.69
C LEU A 109 -9.37 -3.82 -9.78
N SER A 110 -9.78 -3.27 -10.93
CA SER A 110 -10.22 -4.06 -12.08
C SER A 110 -9.10 -4.94 -12.63
N ARG A 111 -7.88 -4.43 -12.68
CA ARG A 111 -6.69 -5.19 -13.12
C ARG A 111 -6.32 -6.29 -12.12
N LEU A 112 -6.40 -6.00 -10.82
CA LEU A 112 -6.24 -7.00 -9.75
C LEU A 112 -7.27 -8.13 -9.87
N LEU A 113 -8.54 -7.79 -10.06
CA LEU A 113 -9.62 -8.76 -10.26
C LEU A 113 -9.37 -9.67 -11.47
N ARG A 114 -8.96 -9.09 -12.61
CA ARG A 114 -8.60 -9.86 -13.81
C ARG A 114 -7.37 -10.76 -13.60
N ALA A 115 -6.45 -10.35 -12.73
CA ALA A 115 -5.29 -11.15 -12.33
C ALA A 115 -5.61 -12.20 -11.25
N GLY A 116 -6.88 -12.33 -10.84
CA GLY A 116 -7.32 -13.32 -9.84
C GLY A 116 -7.15 -12.87 -8.39
N TYR A 117 -6.96 -11.58 -8.16
CA TYR A 117 -6.91 -10.96 -6.84
C TYR A 117 -8.21 -10.22 -6.55
N ALA A 118 -8.90 -10.56 -5.46
CA ALA A 118 -10.14 -9.91 -5.06
C ALA A 118 -9.98 -9.19 -3.71
N PRO A 119 -9.22 -8.07 -3.65
CA PRO A 119 -9.14 -7.29 -2.43
C PRO A 119 -10.50 -6.69 -2.08
N ARG A 120 -10.82 -6.65 -0.79
CA ARG A 120 -11.98 -5.91 -0.29
C ARG A 120 -11.59 -4.43 -0.18
N VAL A 121 -12.38 -3.55 -0.77
CA VAL A 121 -12.22 -2.10 -0.59
C VAL A 121 -12.87 -1.68 0.73
N GLU A 122 -12.18 -0.85 1.50
CA GLU A 122 -12.69 -0.22 2.71
C GLU A 122 -12.37 1.28 2.66
N GLY A 123 -13.31 2.14 3.07
CA GLY A 123 -13.21 3.60 2.94
C GLY A 123 -14.39 4.18 2.13
N GLU A 124 -14.72 5.46 2.37
CA GLU A 124 -16.08 6.04 2.26
C GLU A 124 -16.98 5.55 1.10
N GLU A 125 -18.03 4.79 1.47
CA GLU A 125 -19.40 5.22 1.19
C GLU A 125 -19.66 6.49 2.04
N ASP A 126 -20.00 7.59 1.37
CA ASP A 126 -20.68 8.80 1.87
C ASP A 126 -20.47 9.21 3.34
N ALA A 127 -19.61 10.22 3.58
CA ALA A 127 -20.01 11.27 4.50
C ALA A 127 -21.19 12.04 3.85
N SER A 128 -22.40 11.55 4.09
CA SER A 128 -23.63 12.28 3.77
C SER A 128 -23.55 13.68 4.40
N TYR A 129 -23.59 14.71 3.56
CA TYR A 129 -23.84 16.10 3.97
C TYR A 129 -25.23 16.26 4.56
#